data_AF-A0A7M3MXR1-F1
#
_entry.id   AF-A0A7M3MXR1-F1
#
_cell.length_a   1.000
_cell.length_b   1.000
_cell.length_c   1.000
_cell.angle_alpha   90.00
_cell.angle_beta   90.00
_cell.angle_gamma   90.00
#
_symmetry.space_group_name_H-M   'P 1'
#
loop_
_entity.id
_entity.type
_entity.pdbx_description
1 polymer ?
#
loop_
_entity_poly.entity_id
_entity_poly.type
_entity_poly.pdbx_seq_one_letter_code
_entity_poly.pdbx_strand_id
1 'polypeptide(L)'
;MINLLIEREEASAQIQLNFYLQNVSSYSFSCTLRLEGVEGDFRVRERFVKGGQLGRIFVVPAHFVKDHLRVDYSTTRFSTMGLEGSSSGKLKIKARDFARKNVFIDELNATCLKYPLWEEKKGKDKAVKLDFKPKSEKPGEALQFVDIYNTKELVEFDTTIDLHIEKLVDDPSKVDANTAFLIQMKAFQQFMDKAIRLGVDKVYVIHGLGKGKLRNRVKGYAEDLDVVDEVKNEWDPRFGYGASEIRFK
;
A
#
# COMPACT_ATOMS: atom_id res chain seq x y z
N MET A 1 -10.84 -16.49 -3.45
CA MET A 1 -10.76 -16.33 -1.99
C MET A 1 -9.44 -15.65 -1.68
N ILE A 2 -9.42 -14.67 -0.77
CA ILE A 2 -8.19 -14.00 -0.33
C ILE A 2 -7.69 -14.66 0.96
N ASN A 3 -6.41 -15.02 0.98
CA ASN A 3 -5.77 -15.73 2.08
C ASN A 3 -4.54 -14.97 2.58
N LEU A 4 -4.33 -14.99 3.90
CA LEU A 4 -3.05 -14.70 4.51
C LEU A 4 -2.27 -16.02 4.64
N LEU A 5 -1.08 -16.05 4.06
CA LEU A 5 -0.13 -17.15 4.20
C LEU A 5 1.03 -16.72 5.11
N ILE A 6 1.50 -17.63 5.96
CA ILE A 6 2.65 -17.38 6.82
C ILE A 6 3.61 -18.55 6.72
N GLU A 7 4.77 -18.29 6.16
CA GLU A 7 5.88 -19.23 6.05
C GLU A 7 6.85 -18.98 7.20
N ARG A 8 7.35 -20.06 7.81
CA ARG A 8 8.47 -20.02 8.75
C ARG A 8 9.70 -20.54 8.03
N GLU A 9 10.64 -19.66 7.75
CA GLU A 9 11.88 -19.97 7.06
C GLU A 9 13.05 -19.93 8.04
N GLU A 10 13.95 -20.91 7.93
CA GLU A 10 15.21 -20.95 8.69
C GLU A 10 16.36 -20.65 7.73
N ALA A 11 16.85 -19.41 7.76
CA ALA A 11 17.96 -18.95 6.91
C ALA A 11 19.16 -18.58 7.77
N SER A 12 20.32 -19.21 7.54
CA SER A 12 21.61 -18.82 8.14
C SER A 12 21.59 -18.66 9.68
N ALA A 13 20.98 -19.61 10.39
CA ALA A 13 20.82 -19.62 11.85
C ALA A 13 19.88 -18.56 12.45
N GLN A 14 19.12 -17.83 11.62
CA GLN A 14 18.04 -16.95 12.05
C GLN A 14 16.69 -17.44 11.50
N ILE A 15 15.68 -17.48 12.36
CA ILE A 15 14.31 -17.83 11.99
C ILE A 15 13.58 -16.54 11.59
N GLN A 16 12.92 -16.55 10.43
CA GLN A 16 12.05 -15.46 9.99
C GLN A 16 10.65 -15.95 9.61
N LEU A 17 9.68 -15.06 9.75
CA LEU A 17 8.30 -15.26 9.38
C LEU A 17 7.98 -14.40 8.17
N ASN A 18 7.73 -15.04 7.04
CA ASN A 18 7.34 -14.38 5.80
C ASN A 18 5.81 -14.42 5.68
N PHE A 19 5.18 -13.26 5.53
CA PHE A 19 3.74 -13.12 5.39
C PHE A 19 3.40 -12.81 3.93
N TYR A 20 2.41 -13.48 3.37
CA TYR A 20 1.96 -13.28 2.00
C TYR A 20 0.45 -13.12 1.93
N LEU A 21 -0.01 -12.32 0.97
CA LEU A 21 -1.41 -12.32 0.54
C LEU A 21 -1.53 -13.12 -0.75
N GLN A 22 -2.42 -14.11 -0.75
CA GLN A 22 -2.72 -14.94 -1.91
C GLN A 22 -4.19 -14.76 -2.30
N ASN A 23 -4.44 -14.27 -3.50
CA ASN A 23 -5.77 -14.18 -4.07
C ASN A 23 -5.99 -15.28 -5.10
N VAL A 24 -6.73 -16.32 -4.72
CA VAL A 24 -7.08 -17.45 -5.61
C VAL A 24 -8.44 -17.27 -6.30
N SER A 25 -9.06 -16.09 -6.25
CA SER A 25 -10.30 -15.79 -7.00
C SER A 25 -10.04 -14.95 -8.24
N SER A 26 -11.06 -14.82 -9.08
CA SER A 26 -11.13 -13.83 -10.16
C SER A 26 -11.40 -12.39 -9.68
N TYR A 27 -11.93 -12.22 -8.47
CA TYR A 27 -12.19 -10.91 -7.85
C TYR A 27 -10.90 -10.21 -7.43
N SER A 28 -10.94 -8.89 -7.34
CA SER A 28 -9.86 -8.11 -6.73
C SER A 28 -10.16 -7.77 -5.28
N PHE A 29 -9.14 -7.69 -4.44
CA PHE A 29 -9.29 -7.34 -3.04
C PHE A 29 -8.41 -6.15 -2.67
N SER A 30 -8.94 -5.21 -1.90
CA SER A 30 -8.11 -4.27 -1.12
C SER A 30 -7.96 -4.81 0.29
N CYS A 31 -6.74 -4.83 0.81
CA CYS A 31 -6.40 -5.42 2.10
C CYS A 31 -5.61 -4.41 2.95
N THR A 32 -6.11 -4.14 4.14
CA THR A 32 -5.41 -3.42 5.20
C THR A 32 -5.09 -4.41 6.30
N LEU A 33 -3.81 -4.52 6.68
CA LEU A 33 -3.34 -5.41 7.73
C LEU A 33 -2.45 -4.66 8.70
N ARG A 34 -2.58 -4.97 9.98
CA ARG A 34 -1.67 -4.49 11.03
C ARG A 34 -1.19 -5.66 11.85
N LEU A 35 0.12 -5.80 11.97
CA LEU A 35 0.74 -6.75 12.86
C LEU A 35 0.86 -6.14 14.26
N GLU A 36 0.47 -6.89 15.26
CA GLU A 36 0.69 -6.57 16.67
C GLU A 36 1.45 -7.71 17.36
N GLY A 37 2.08 -7.40 18.49
CA GLY A 37 2.87 -8.37 19.25
C GLY A 37 4.28 -8.58 18.71
N VAL A 38 4.77 -7.63 17.91
CA VAL A 38 6.14 -7.60 17.39
C VAL A 38 6.84 -6.29 17.77
N GLU A 39 8.17 -6.31 17.80
CA GLU A 39 8.99 -5.11 17.87
C GLU A 39 9.08 -4.46 16.48
N GLY A 40 8.49 -3.27 16.34
CA GLY A 40 8.36 -2.55 15.06
C GLY A 40 6.89 -2.29 14.67
N ASP A 41 6.69 -1.36 13.72
CA ASP A 41 5.35 -1.08 13.17
C ASP A 41 5.21 -1.69 11.78
N PHE A 42 4.54 -2.84 11.71
CA PHE A 42 4.28 -3.54 10.45
C PHE A 42 2.82 -3.33 10.06
N ARG A 43 2.59 -2.47 9.07
CA ARG A 43 1.26 -2.17 8.56
C ARG A 43 1.26 -2.17 7.05
N VAL A 44 0.19 -2.74 6.51
CA VAL A 44 -0.21 -2.62 5.11
C VAL A 44 -1.51 -1.85 5.12
N ARG A 45 -1.59 -0.78 4.34
CA ARG A 45 -2.84 -0.04 4.12
C ARG A 45 -3.23 -0.21 2.67
N GLU A 46 -4.48 -0.60 2.44
CA GLU A 46 -5.14 -0.59 1.14
C GLU A 46 -4.36 -1.32 0.02
N ARG A 47 -3.66 -2.41 0.36
CA ARG A 47 -2.94 -3.19 -0.65
C ARG A 47 -3.93 -3.91 -1.56
N PHE A 48 -3.88 -3.57 -2.84
CA PHE A 48 -4.69 -4.20 -3.85
C PHE A 48 -4.06 -5.52 -4.30
N VAL A 49 -4.88 -6.57 -4.40
CA VAL A 49 -4.47 -7.91 -4.82
C VAL A 49 -5.45 -8.37 -5.89
N LYS A 50 -5.02 -8.34 -7.16
CA LYS A 50 -5.80 -8.83 -8.30
C LYS A 50 -5.94 -10.35 -8.24
N GLY A 51 -6.90 -10.88 -9.01
CA GLY A 51 -7.10 -12.32 -9.08
C GLY A 51 -5.86 -13.07 -9.56
N GLY A 52 -5.54 -14.17 -8.89
CA GLY A 52 -4.35 -15.00 -9.17
C GLY A 52 -3.04 -14.45 -8.60
N GLN A 53 -3.03 -13.28 -7.95
CA GLN A 53 -1.81 -12.70 -7.40
C GLN A 53 -1.43 -13.29 -6.04
N LEU A 54 -0.12 -13.47 -5.86
CA LEU A 54 0.53 -13.80 -4.61
C LEU A 54 1.62 -12.76 -4.36
N GLY A 55 1.62 -12.13 -3.19
CA GLY A 55 2.60 -11.11 -2.85
C GLY A 55 3.03 -11.16 -1.41
N ARG A 56 4.34 -11.05 -1.15
CA ARG A 56 4.89 -10.93 0.20
C ARG A 56 4.57 -9.54 0.76
N ILE A 57 4.10 -9.51 2.00
CA ILE A 57 3.68 -8.28 2.69
C ILE A 57 4.59 -7.92 3.87
N PHE A 58 5.10 -8.90 4.61
CA PHE A 58 6.00 -8.68 5.75
C PHE A 58 7.09 -9.74 5.77
N VAL A 59 8.27 -9.35 6.23
CA VAL A 59 9.34 -10.24 6.66
C VAL A 59 9.65 -9.86 8.10
N VAL A 60 9.42 -10.78 9.03
CA VAL A 60 9.52 -10.51 10.46
C VAL A 60 10.50 -11.51 11.07
N PRO A 61 11.68 -11.05 11.55
CA PRO A 61 12.57 -11.91 12.31
C PRO A 61 11.86 -12.45 13.55
N ALA A 62 11.97 -13.76 13.82
CA ALA A 62 11.23 -14.40 14.90
C ALA A 62 11.56 -13.83 16.29
N HIS A 63 12.77 -13.29 16.47
CA HIS A 63 13.19 -12.66 17.72
C HIS A 63 12.49 -11.32 18.01
N PHE A 64 11.83 -10.71 17.01
CA PHE A 64 10.98 -9.53 17.23
C PHE A 64 9.60 -9.89 17.76
N VAL A 65 9.21 -11.17 17.76
CA VAL A 65 7.91 -11.62 18.26
C VAL A 65 7.96 -11.66 19.80
N LYS A 66 7.06 -10.92 20.46
CA LYS A 66 6.98 -10.85 21.92
C LYS A 66 6.17 -12.02 22.51
N ASP A 67 4.89 -11.79 22.84
CA ASP A 67 4.05 -12.81 23.50
C ASP A 67 3.23 -13.66 22.51
N HIS A 68 2.40 -12.99 21.73
CA HIS A 68 1.58 -13.61 20.69
C HIS A 68 1.51 -12.70 19.49
N LEU A 69 1.61 -13.29 18.31
CA LEU A 69 1.47 -12.59 17.06
C LEU A 69 -0.03 -12.38 16.77
N ARG A 70 -0.42 -11.15 16.48
CA ARG A 70 -1.80 -10.81 16.08
C ARG A 70 -1.80 -10.06 14.78
N VAL A 71 -2.78 -10.37 13.93
CA VAL A 71 -3.01 -9.67 12.67
C VAL A 71 -4.43 -9.14 12.70
N ASP A 72 -4.54 -7.82 12.78
CA ASP A 72 -5.79 -7.12 12.54
C ASP A 72 -5.92 -6.89 11.04
N TYR A 73 -7.03 -7.30 10.44
CA TYR A 73 -7.23 -7.17 9.00
C TYR A 73 -8.58 -6.56 8.66
N SER A 74 -8.61 -5.86 7.53
CA SER A 74 -9.81 -5.43 6.83
C SER A 74 -9.60 -5.71 5.35
N THR A 75 -10.53 -6.41 4.73
CA THR A 75 -10.50 -6.77 3.32
C THR A 75 -11.78 -6.33 2.64
N THR A 76 -11.65 -5.80 1.45
CA THR A 76 -12.77 -5.29 0.66
C THR A 76 -12.72 -5.95 -0.72
N ARG A 77 -13.82 -6.56 -1.16
CA ARG A 77 -13.91 -7.29 -2.43
C ARG A 77 -14.50 -6.41 -3.53
N PHE A 78 -13.90 -6.47 -4.71
CA PHE A 78 -14.32 -5.76 -5.91
C PHE A 78 -14.52 -6.74 -7.06
N SER A 79 -15.64 -6.59 -7.78
CA SER A 79 -15.93 -7.24 -9.05
C SER A 79 -16.00 -6.24 -10.20
N THR A 80 -16.29 -6.72 -11.39
CA THR A 80 -16.53 -5.86 -12.56
C THR A 80 -17.73 -4.92 -12.38
N MET A 81 -18.63 -5.23 -11.43
CA MET A 81 -19.78 -4.39 -11.08
C MET A 81 -19.49 -3.42 -9.92
N GLY A 82 -18.25 -3.40 -9.40
CA GLY A 82 -17.82 -2.51 -8.32
C GLY A 82 -17.68 -3.23 -6.98
N LEU A 83 -17.92 -2.49 -5.90
CA LEU A 83 -17.74 -2.95 -4.51
C LEU A 83 -18.78 -4.01 -4.13
N GLU A 84 -18.35 -5.20 -3.72
CA GLU A 84 -19.26 -6.29 -3.33
C GLU A 84 -19.38 -6.48 -1.82
N GLY A 85 -18.44 -5.95 -1.04
CA GLY A 85 -18.52 -5.94 0.42
C GLY A 85 -17.16 -5.91 1.11
N SER A 86 -17.19 -5.97 2.44
CA SER A 86 -16.02 -5.95 3.29
C SER A 86 -16.07 -7.05 4.36
N SER A 87 -14.91 -7.62 4.69
CA SER A 87 -14.67 -8.55 5.79
C SER A 87 -13.54 -8.01 6.64
N SER A 88 -13.75 -7.89 7.95
CA SER A 88 -12.71 -7.49 8.89
C SER A 88 -12.68 -8.43 10.08
N GLY A 89 -11.50 -8.55 10.70
CA GLY A 89 -11.31 -9.48 11.81
C GLY A 89 -9.94 -9.34 12.45
N LYS A 90 -9.75 -10.15 13.50
CA LYS A 90 -8.50 -10.24 14.25
C LYS A 90 -8.05 -11.69 14.31
N LEU A 91 -6.85 -11.98 13.84
CA LEU A 91 -6.25 -13.30 13.86
C LEU A 91 -5.21 -13.35 14.98
N LYS A 92 -5.31 -14.35 15.86
CA LYS A 92 -4.27 -14.67 16.84
C LYS A 92 -3.50 -15.88 16.35
N ILE A 93 -2.22 -15.69 16.02
CA ILE A 93 -1.33 -16.74 15.51
C ILE A 93 -0.55 -17.30 16.70
N LYS A 94 -0.64 -18.61 16.92
CA LYS A 94 0.07 -19.30 18.01
C LYS A 94 1.19 -20.16 17.44
N ALA A 95 2.31 -20.29 18.16
CA ALA A 95 3.42 -21.16 17.75
C ALA A 95 2.97 -22.61 17.45
N ARG A 96 2.01 -23.14 18.21
CA ARG A 96 1.43 -24.48 18.00
C ARG A 96 0.71 -24.63 16.64
N ASP A 97 0.22 -23.55 16.04
CA ASP A 97 -0.48 -23.63 14.77
C ASP A 97 0.47 -24.10 13.65
N PHE A 98 1.75 -23.69 13.67
CA PHE A 98 2.76 -24.09 12.67
C PHE A 98 2.97 -25.61 12.57
N ALA A 99 2.67 -26.35 13.63
CA ALA A 99 2.78 -27.82 13.63
C ALA A 99 1.46 -28.53 13.29
N ARG A 100 0.31 -27.86 13.38
CA ARG A 100 -1.03 -28.51 13.31
C ARG A 100 -1.90 -28.05 12.15
N LYS A 101 -1.64 -26.86 11.59
CA LYS A 101 -2.50 -26.18 10.60
C LYS A 101 -1.72 -25.74 9.37
N ASN A 102 -0.58 -26.37 9.12
CA ASN A 102 0.25 -26.04 7.97
C ASN A 102 -0.29 -26.70 6.69
N VAL A 103 -0.08 -26.04 5.56
CA VAL A 103 -0.51 -26.45 4.23
C VAL A 103 0.64 -26.14 3.29
N PHE A 104 0.97 -27.09 2.41
CA PHE A 104 1.95 -26.85 1.36
C PHE A 104 1.34 -25.96 0.27
N ILE A 105 2.06 -24.91 -0.13
CA ILE A 105 1.66 -23.94 -1.14
C ILE A 105 2.63 -24.05 -2.32
N ASP A 106 2.16 -24.57 -3.44
CA ASP A 106 2.97 -24.85 -4.62
C ASP A 106 3.64 -23.58 -5.18
N GLU A 107 2.94 -22.44 -5.19
CA GLU A 107 3.48 -21.18 -5.74
C GLU A 107 4.64 -20.61 -4.92
N LEU A 108 4.75 -21.00 -3.63
CA LEU A 108 5.86 -20.64 -2.75
C LEU A 108 6.88 -21.77 -2.62
N ASN A 109 6.54 -22.98 -3.08
CA ASN A 109 7.27 -24.22 -2.78
C ASN A 109 7.56 -24.37 -1.28
N ALA A 110 6.61 -23.98 -0.43
CA ALA A 110 6.81 -23.84 1.01
C ALA A 110 5.60 -24.30 1.81
N THR A 111 5.86 -24.71 3.06
CA THR A 111 4.82 -25.08 4.01
C THR A 111 4.39 -23.85 4.80
N CYS A 112 3.15 -23.41 4.61
CA CYS A 112 2.61 -22.18 5.18
C CYS A 112 1.43 -22.44 6.10
N LEU A 113 1.23 -21.57 7.10
CA LEU A 113 -0.07 -21.39 7.72
C LEU A 113 -0.98 -20.64 6.76
N LYS A 114 -2.22 -21.10 6.62
CA LYS A 114 -3.21 -20.49 5.74
C LYS A 114 -4.42 -20.01 6.54
N TYR A 115 -4.72 -18.72 6.44
CA TYR A 115 -5.90 -18.10 7.03
C TYR A 115 -6.75 -17.44 5.94
N PRO A 116 -8.01 -17.87 5.73
CA PRO A 116 -8.92 -17.14 4.85
C PRO A 116 -9.24 -15.78 5.49
N LEU A 117 -9.08 -14.71 4.72
CA LEU A 117 -9.47 -13.35 5.17
C LEU A 117 -10.88 -12.98 4.71
N TRP A 118 -11.50 -13.85 3.91
CA TRP A 118 -12.85 -13.68 3.39
C TRP A 118 -13.63 -14.98 3.45
N GLU A 119 -14.77 -14.96 4.14
CA GLU A 119 -15.73 -16.05 4.13
C GLU A 119 -16.99 -15.63 3.36
N GLU A 120 -17.39 -16.44 2.38
CA GLU A 120 -18.71 -16.30 1.77
C GLU A 120 -19.77 -16.71 2.80
N LYS A 121 -20.61 -15.75 3.21
CA LYS A 121 -21.78 -16.08 4.02
C LYS A 121 -22.68 -17.03 3.21
N LYS A 122 -22.67 -18.32 3.53
CA LYS A 122 -23.71 -19.24 3.07
C LYS A 122 -25.04 -18.74 3.62
N GLY A 123 -25.93 -18.31 2.72
CA GLY A 123 -27.12 -17.54 3.04
C GLY A 123 -28.02 -18.21 4.08
N LYS A 124 -28.54 -17.38 4.99
CA LYS A 124 -29.99 -17.35 5.23
C LYS A 124 -30.43 -15.95 4.85
N ASP A 125 -31.14 -15.84 3.73
CA ASP A 125 -31.98 -14.68 3.48
C ASP A 125 -33.01 -14.59 4.60
N LYS A 126 -32.66 -13.91 5.67
CA LYS A 126 -33.65 -13.12 6.39
C LYS A 126 -33.56 -11.75 5.76
N ALA A 127 -34.51 -11.46 4.87
CA ALA A 127 -34.85 -10.09 4.57
C ALA A 127 -35.05 -9.39 5.91
N VAL A 128 -34.07 -8.59 6.31
CA VAL A 128 -34.24 -7.66 7.42
C VAL A 128 -35.20 -6.63 6.86
N LYS A 129 -36.48 -6.73 7.22
CA LYS A 129 -37.36 -5.57 7.16
C LYS A 129 -36.71 -4.53 8.08
N LEU A 130 -36.04 -3.55 7.47
CA LEU A 130 -35.55 -2.39 8.17
C LEU A 130 -36.78 -1.55 8.51
N ASP A 131 -37.43 -1.87 9.62
CA ASP A 131 -38.36 -0.96 10.27
C ASP A 131 -37.52 0.21 10.80
N PHE A 132 -37.42 1.26 9.99
CA PHE A 132 -36.86 2.54 10.38
C PHE A 132 -37.73 3.14 11.50
N LYS A 133 -37.33 2.94 12.75
CA LYS A 133 -37.67 3.88 13.82
C LYS A 133 -36.58 4.94 13.86
N PRO A 134 -36.86 6.19 13.48
CA PRO A 134 -35.85 7.24 13.53
C PRO A 134 -35.51 7.48 15.00
N LYS A 135 -34.29 7.12 15.40
CA LYS A 135 -33.70 7.64 16.62
C LYS A 135 -33.20 9.04 16.28
N SER A 136 -33.76 10.04 16.96
CA SER A 136 -33.36 11.43 16.83
C SER A 136 -31.91 11.59 17.25
N GLU A 137 -30.98 11.50 16.30
CA GLU A 137 -29.60 11.95 16.46
C GLU A 137 -29.51 13.42 16.04
N LYS A 138 -28.78 14.18 16.87
CA LYS A 138 -28.61 15.62 16.75
C LYS A 138 -27.96 15.99 15.41
N PRO A 139 -28.19 17.21 14.87
CA PRO A 139 -27.65 17.60 13.58
C PRO A 139 -26.13 17.77 13.70
N GLY A 140 -25.38 16.81 13.16
CA GLY A 140 -23.93 16.83 13.03
C GLY A 140 -23.55 16.40 11.63
N GLU A 141 -23.26 17.40 10.80
CA GLU A 141 -22.53 17.41 9.52
C GLU A 141 -22.86 16.33 8.49
N ALA A 142 -23.34 16.78 7.32
CA ALA A 142 -23.62 15.96 6.16
C ALA A 142 -22.42 15.06 5.80
N LEU A 143 -22.65 13.74 5.79
CA LEU A 143 -21.71 12.77 5.26
C LEU A 143 -21.47 13.09 3.78
N GLN A 144 -20.27 13.56 3.46
CA GLN A 144 -19.80 13.63 2.08
C GLN A 144 -19.42 12.21 1.61
N PHE A 145 -20.02 11.77 0.52
CA PHE A 145 -19.60 10.57 -0.19
C PHE A 145 -18.20 10.82 -0.79
N VAL A 146 -17.24 9.93 -0.51
CA VAL A 146 -15.89 9.99 -1.09
C VAL A 146 -15.68 8.75 -1.96
N ASP A 147 -15.45 8.96 -3.26
CA ASP A 147 -15.18 7.90 -4.24
C ASP A 147 -13.82 7.22 -4.00
N ILE A 148 -13.80 5.89 -4.13
CA ILE A 148 -12.69 5.01 -3.68
C ILE A 148 -11.57 4.92 -4.74
N TYR A 149 -11.89 5.21 -5.99
CA TYR A 149 -10.96 5.84 -6.92
C TYR A 149 -11.61 7.16 -7.25
N ASN A 150 -10.99 8.26 -6.85
CA ASN A 150 -11.40 9.53 -7.40
C ASN A 150 -10.94 9.51 -8.88
N THR A 151 -11.71 8.85 -9.75
CA THR A 151 -11.46 8.70 -11.20
C THR A 151 -11.27 10.06 -11.84
N LYS A 152 -11.96 11.05 -11.30
CA LYS A 152 -11.74 12.46 -11.60
C LYS A 152 -10.35 12.92 -11.14
N GLU A 153 -9.93 12.70 -9.89
CA GLU A 153 -8.56 13.03 -9.45
C GLU A 153 -7.46 12.28 -10.20
N LEU A 154 -7.64 11.02 -10.60
CA LEU A 154 -6.64 10.29 -11.39
C LEU A 154 -6.48 10.92 -12.77
N VAL A 155 -7.60 11.28 -13.41
CA VAL A 155 -7.59 11.97 -14.72
C VAL A 155 -7.07 13.40 -14.60
N GLU A 156 -7.35 14.08 -13.48
CA GLU A 156 -6.89 15.44 -13.19
C GLU A 156 -5.46 15.48 -12.59
N PHE A 157 -4.89 14.33 -12.22
CA PHE A 157 -3.57 14.28 -11.62
C PHE A 157 -2.51 14.56 -12.68
N ASP A 158 -1.80 15.67 -12.50
CA ASP A 158 -0.61 15.93 -13.28
C ASP A 158 0.47 14.90 -12.88
N THR A 159 0.88 14.09 -13.84
CA THR A 159 1.96 13.10 -13.66
C THR A 159 3.34 13.76 -13.66
N THR A 160 3.41 15.09 -13.72
CA THR A 160 4.63 15.87 -13.70
C THR A 160 4.67 16.76 -12.46
N ILE A 161 5.83 16.82 -11.80
CA ILE A 161 6.10 17.83 -10.75
C ILE A 161 7.37 18.61 -11.10
N ASP A 162 7.28 19.94 -11.00
CA ASP A 162 8.42 20.83 -11.09
C ASP A 162 8.92 21.21 -9.69
N LEU A 163 10.12 20.75 -9.35
CA LEU A 163 10.76 20.99 -8.06
C LEU A 163 11.58 22.28 -8.05
N HIS A 164 11.61 23.11 -9.08
CA HIS A 164 12.22 24.44 -8.98
C HIS A 164 11.52 25.23 -7.87
N ILE A 165 12.30 25.90 -7.00
CA ILE A 165 11.76 26.54 -5.79
C ILE A 165 10.74 27.64 -6.13
N GLU A 166 10.91 28.28 -7.28
CA GLU A 166 10.01 29.26 -7.89
C GLU A 166 8.60 28.71 -8.18
N LYS A 167 8.44 27.38 -8.23
CA LYS A 167 7.15 26.71 -8.41
C LYS A 167 6.49 26.31 -7.09
N LEU A 168 7.25 26.32 -5.99
CA LEU A 168 6.83 25.78 -4.70
C LEU A 168 6.58 26.86 -3.64
N VAL A 169 7.11 28.08 -3.83
CA VAL A 169 6.93 29.22 -2.91
C VAL A 169 6.70 30.53 -3.66
N ASP A 170 5.99 31.47 -3.02
CA ASP A 170 5.66 32.78 -3.62
C ASP A 170 6.87 33.72 -3.74
N ASP A 171 7.78 33.69 -2.75
CA ASP A 171 8.97 34.55 -2.71
C ASP A 171 10.25 33.74 -2.46
N PRO A 172 10.84 33.14 -3.51
CA PRO A 172 12.05 32.32 -3.41
C PRO A 172 13.25 33.07 -2.85
N SER A 173 13.30 34.40 -2.98
CA SER A 173 14.43 35.22 -2.53
C SER A 173 14.62 35.22 -1.02
N LYS A 174 13.55 34.90 -0.27
CA LYS A 174 13.54 34.82 1.20
C LYS A 174 13.85 33.43 1.73
N VAL A 175 14.08 32.44 0.86
CA VAL A 175 14.31 31.06 1.25
C VAL A 175 15.79 30.71 1.07
N ASP A 176 16.45 30.31 2.16
CA ASP A 176 17.84 29.85 2.08
C ASP A 176 17.94 28.47 1.39
N ALA A 177 19.12 28.13 0.89
CA ALA A 177 19.34 26.93 0.09
C ALA A 177 19.02 25.61 0.82
N ASN A 178 19.19 25.54 2.15
CA ASN A 178 18.85 24.32 2.90
C ASN A 178 17.35 24.20 3.07
N THR A 179 16.67 25.31 3.41
CA THR A 179 15.21 25.33 3.50
C THR A 179 14.57 25.05 2.15
N ALA A 180 15.08 25.62 1.06
CA ALA A 180 14.62 25.34 -0.29
C ALA A 180 14.70 23.84 -0.61
N PHE A 181 15.84 23.21 -0.32
CA PHE A 181 16.01 21.76 -0.52
C PHE A 181 15.01 20.92 0.30
N LEU A 182 14.75 21.29 1.55
CA LEU A 182 13.77 20.60 2.38
C LEU A 182 12.34 20.74 1.84
N ILE A 183 11.96 21.94 1.37
CA ILE A 183 10.67 22.20 0.73
C ILE A 183 10.53 21.35 -0.53
N GLN A 184 11.54 21.35 -1.39
CA GLN A 184 11.58 20.55 -2.62
C GLN A 184 11.41 19.05 -2.35
N MET A 185 12.15 18.52 -1.37
CA MET A 185 12.05 17.11 -0.99
C MET A 185 10.70 16.77 -0.38
N LYS A 186 10.12 17.67 0.43
CA LYS A 186 8.78 17.47 0.99
C LYS A 186 7.71 17.46 -0.10
N ALA A 187 7.79 18.38 -1.06
CA ALA A 187 6.87 18.43 -2.21
C ALA A 187 6.98 17.16 -3.05
N PHE A 188 8.21 16.70 -3.33
CA PHE A 188 8.45 15.45 -4.03
C PHE A 188 7.85 14.24 -3.30
N GLN A 189 8.05 14.10 -1.98
CA GLN A 189 7.49 13.00 -1.19
C GLN A 189 5.95 13.01 -1.22
N GLN A 190 5.34 14.17 -1.03
CA GLN A 190 3.87 14.29 -1.08
C GLN A 190 3.32 13.96 -2.47
N PHE A 191 4.04 14.34 -3.53
CA PHE A 191 3.69 13.99 -4.90
C PHE A 191 3.80 12.49 -5.16
N MET A 192 4.89 11.85 -4.71
CA MET A 192 5.08 10.40 -4.82
C MET A 192 4.02 9.63 -4.05
N ASP A 193 3.71 10.03 -2.81
CA ASP A 193 2.64 9.42 -2.01
C ASP A 193 1.29 9.51 -2.73
N LYS A 194 1.00 10.66 -3.37
CA LYS A 194 -0.23 10.84 -4.15
C LYS A 194 -0.23 9.98 -5.41
N ALA A 195 0.87 9.95 -6.17
CA ALA A 195 1.03 9.13 -7.37
C ALA A 195 0.83 7.64 -7.07
N ILE A 196 1.47 7.14 -6.02
CA ILE A 196 1.36 5.74 -5.55
C ILE A 196 -0.07 5.44 -5.12
N ARG A 197 -0.70 6.35 -4.36
CA ARG A 197 -2.09 6.18 -3.91
C ARG A 197 -3.08 6.15 -5.09
N LEU A 198 -2.85 6.96 -6.11
CA LEU A 198 -3.67 7.00 -7.32
C LEU A 198 -3.39 5.82 -8.27
N GLY A 199 -2.25 5.14 -8.12
CA GLY A 199 -1.87 4.01 -8.96
C GLY A 199 -1.49 4.43 -10.37
N VAL A 200 -0.78 5.56 -10.52
CA VAL A 200 -0.29 6.00 -11.83
C VAL A 200 0.85 5.10 -12.33
N ASP A 201 0.93 4.86 -13.64
CA ASP A 201 1.96 3.98 -14.21
C ASP A 201 3.36 4.58 -14.12
N LYS A 202 3.47 5.91 -14.29
CA LYS A 202 4.73 6.64 -14.24
C LYS A 202 4.54 8.12 -13.93
N VAL A 203 5.61 8.76 -13.47
CA VAL A 203 5.68 10.21 -13.23
C VAL A 203 6.99 10.81 -13.75
N TYR A 204 6.97 12.13 -13.99
CA TYR A 204 8.12 12.92 -14.37
C TYR A 204 8.45 13.95 -13.30
N VAL A 205 9.70 13.94 -12.83
CA VAL A 205 10.17 14.83 -11.76
C VAL A 205 11.22 15.77 -12.32
N ILE A 206 10.87 17.04 -12.48
CA ILE A 206 11.77 18.08 -13.00
C ILE A 206 12.56 18.65 -11.81
N HIS A 207 13.87 18.42 -11.78
CA HIS A 207 14.77 18.86 -10.71
C HIS A 207 15.83 19.87 -11.20
N GLY A 208 15.87 20.14 -12.51
CA GLY A 208 16.84 21.04 -13.14
C GLY A 208 18.23 20.38 -13.33
N LEU A 209 19.11 21.05 -14.07
CA LEU A 209 20.46 20.53 -14.38
C LEU A 209 21.42 20.66 -13.19
N GLY A 210 21.41 21.81 -12.51
CA GLY A 210 22.06 22.07 -11.22
C GLY A 210 23.44 21.44 -10.98
N LYS A 211 23.76 21.20 -9.69
CA LYS A 211 24.94 20.42 -9.25
C LYS A 211 24.61 18.95 -9.00
N GLY A 212 23.40 18.49 -9.35
CA GLY A 212 22.95 17.10 -9.14
C GLY A 212 22.53 16.72 -7.72
N LYS A 213 22.61 17.61 -6.71
CA LYS A 213 22.22 17.28 -5.32
C LYS A 213 20.75 16.85 -5.20
N LEU A 214 19.84 17.60 -5.81
CA LEU A 214 18.40 17.31 -5.79
C LEU A 214 18.10 16.03 -6.58
N ARG A 215 18.63 15.92 -7.81
CA ARG A 215 18.57 14.70 -8.64
C ARG A 215 18.96 13.45 -7.86
N ASN A 216 20.12 13.46 -7.20
CA ASN A 216 20.63 12.30 -6.48
C ASN A 216 19.74 11.94 -5.29
N ARG A 217 19.18 12.93 -4.58
CA ARG A 217 18.27 12.67 -3.46
C ARG A 217 16.92 12.13 -3.91
N VAL A 218 16.36 12.68 -5.00
CA VAL A 218 15.13 12.18 -5.64
C VAL A 218 15.31 10.74 -6.07
N LYS A 219 16.39 10.45 -6.81
CA LYS A 219 16.72 9.10 -7.27
C LYS A 219 16.86 8.13 -6.10
N GLY A 220 17.70 8.44 -5.11
CA GLY A 220 17.91 7.55 -3.97
C GLY A 220 16.62 7.30 -3.18
N TYR A 221 15.80 8.33 -2.96
CA TYR A 221 14.51 8.13 -2.29
C TYR A 221 13.56 7.24 -3.11
N ALA A 222 13.49 7.41 -4.43
CA ALA A 222 12.62 6.61 -5.28
C ALA A 222 13.08 5.14 -5.36
N GLU A 223 14.39 4.90 -5.46
CA GLU A 223 14.96 3.53 -5.48
C GLU A 223 14.78 2.79 -4.15
N ASP A 224 14.66 3.52 -3.02
CA ASP A 224 14.36 2.93 -1.71
C ASP A 224 12.91 2.42 -1.58
N LEU A 225 12.00 2.82 -2.50
CA LEU A 225 10.60 2.41 -2.47
C LEU A 225 10.38 1.12 -3.25
N ASP A 226 9.91 0.06 -2.59
CA ASP A 226 9.62 -1.23 -3.25
C ASP A 226 8.55 -1.16 -4.35
N VAL A 227 7.72 -0.11 -4.37
CA VAL A 227 6.70 0.09 -5.41
C VAL A 227 7.27 0.68 -6.71
N VAL A 228 8.50 1.18 -6.68
CA VAL A 228 9.19 1.73 -7.85
C VAL A 228 9.88 0.59 -8.59
N ASP A 229 9.67 0.53 -9.90
CA ASP A 229 10.30 -0.44 -10.80
C ASP A 229 11.62 0.12 -11.32
N GLU A 230 11.59 1.35 -11.83
CA GLU A 230 12.75 1.94 -12.51
C GLU A 230 12.77 3.47 -12.38
N VAL A 231 13.98 4.03 -12.24
CA VAL A 231 14.24 5.48 -12.28
C VAL A 231 15.18 5.80 -13.44
N LYS A 232 14.64 6.42 -14.50
CA LYS A 232 15.41 6.85 -15.68
C LYS A 232 15.73 8.32 -15.62
N ASN A 233 16.98 8.65 -15.90
CA ASN A 233 17.43 10.02 -16.12
C ASN A 233 18.00 10.11 -17.52
N GLU A 234 17.10 10.04 -18.49
CA GLU A 234 17.41 10.10 -19.92
C GLU A 234 16.96 11.45 -20.49
N TRP A 235 17.42 11.75 -21.70
CA TRP A 235 17.00 12.96 -22.40
C TRP A 235 15.51 12.87 -22.75
N ASP A 236 14.71 13.83 -22.29
CA ASP A 236 13.30 14.00 -22.68
C ASP A 236 13.15 15.23 -23.61
N PRO A 237 12.39 15.15 -24.72
CA PRO A 237 12.16 16.29 -25.61
C PRO A 237 11.56 17.54 -24.93
N ARG A 238 10.84 17.38 -23.82
CA ARG A 238 10.17 18.46 -23.08
C ARG A 238 11.08 19.07 -22.01
N PHE A 239 11.97 18.28 -21.42
CA PHE A 239 12.70 18.64 -20.20
C PHE A 239 14.24 18.51 -20.31
N GLY A 240 14.75 18.04 -21.44
CA GLY A 240 16.17 17.70 -21.62
C GLY A 240 16.64 16.67 -20.61
N TYR A 241 17.83 16.88 -20.03
CA TYR A 241 18.38 16.06 -18.93
C TYR A 241 17.96 16.57 -17.53
N GLY A 242 17.04 17.52 -17.47
CA GLY A 242 16.63 18.19 -16.22
C GLY A 242 15.56 17.44 -15.43
N ALA A 243 15.13 16.26 -15.88
CA ALA A 243 14.06 15.49 -15.28
C ALA A 243 14.44 14.01 -15.10
N SER A 244 13.71 13.34 -14.20
CA SER A 244 13.76 11.89 -14.03
C SER A 244 12.37 11.29 -14.26
N GLU A 245 12.29 10.23 -15.06
CA GLU A 245 11.10 9.40 -15.22
C GLU A 245 11.14 8.30 -14.16
N ILE A 246 10.08 8.17 -13.37
CA ILE A 246 9.94 7.12 -12.36
C ILE A 246 8.77 6.23 -12.78
N ARG A 247 9.02 4.93 -12.92
CA ARG A 247 8.01 3.92 -13.25
C ARG A 247 7.65 3.11 -12.02
N PHE A 248 6.37 2.81 -11.86
CA PHE A 248 5.86 1.98 -10.77
C PHE A 248 5.61 0.54 -11.26
N LYS A 249 5.63 -0.42 -10.33
CA LYS A 249 5.40 -1.85 -10.58
C LYS A 249 3.92 -2.19 -10.85
#